data_AF-A0A0C1VQW0-F1
#
_entry.id   AF-A0A0C1VQW0-F1
#
_cell.length_a   1.000
_cell.length_b   1.000
_cell.length_c   1.000
_cell.angle_alpha   90.00
_cell.angle_beta   90.00
_cell.angle_gamma   90.00
#
_symmetry.space_group_name_H-M   'P 1'
#
loop_
_entity.id
_entity.type
_entity.pdbx_description
1 polymer ?
#
loop_
_entity_poly.entity_id
_entity_poly.type
_entity_poly.pdbx_seq_one_letter_code
_entity_poly.pdbx_strand_id
1 'polypeptide(L)'
;MLRVIQRRRIKKVIKLLSARLIKGYGSREYFSIGQVQSSTSELSKRQQQIALALYADPQELSADVRAELTSLRADVSNDFFDGGDYTAQDVLNLLGSGGWKGGRMDDDMSHRFGMNSRY
;
A
#
# COMPACT_ATOMS: atom_id res chain seq x y z
N MET A 1 18.24 -0.65 5.06
CA MET A 1 17.81 -0.05 3.77
C MET A 1 16.50 -0.62 3.22
N LEU A 2 16.25 -1.94 3.30
CA LEU A 2 15.05 -2.57 2.71
C LEU A 2 13.70 -2.03 3.25
N ARG A 3 13.58 -1.80 4.57
CA ARG A 3 12.34 -1.27 5.18
C ARG A 3 11.94 0.11 4.66
N VAL A 4 12.90 1.01 4.41
CA VAL A 4 12.63 2.36 3.88
C VAL A 4 12.03 2.29 2.47
N ILE A 5 12.53 1.38 1.63
CA ILE A 5 12.01 1.15 0.27
C ILE A 5 10.60 0.56 0.33
N GLN A 6 10.37 -0.40 1.23
CA GLN A 6 9.06 -1.01 1.43
C GLN A 6 8.02 -0.01 1.92
N ARG A 7 8.36 0.80 2.94
CA ARG A 7 7.51 1.90 3.43
C ARG A 7 7.16 2.89 2.33
N ARG A 8 8.12 3.27 1.47
CA ARG A 8 7.86 4.13 0.30
C ARG A 8 6.88 3.50 -0.68
N ARG A 9 7.02 2.20 -0.97
CA ARG A 9 6.10 1.45 -1.84
C ARG A 9 4.69 1.39 -1.25
N ILE A 10 4.55 1.12 0.04
CA ILE A 10 3.26 1.13 0.75
C ILE A 10 2.59 2.49 0.62
N LYS A 11 3.31 3.59 0.92
CA LYS A 11 2.78 4.95 0.75
C LYS A 11 2.32 5.24 -0.68
N LYS A 12 3.07 4.75 -1.68
CA LYS A 12 2.72 4.91 -3.10
C LYS A 12 1.42 4.17 -3.44
N VAL A 13 1.26 2.93 -2.95
CA VAL A 13 0.04 2.14 -3.14
C VAL A 13 -1.16 2.81 -2.48
N ILE A 14 -1.01 3.30 -1.24
CA ILE A 14 -2.06 4.06 -0.54
C ILE A 14 -2.50 5.25 -1.40
N LYS A 15 -1.56 6.13 -1.79
CA LYS A 15 -1.87 7.32 -2.60
C LYS A 15 -2.60 7.01 -3.91
N LEU A 16 -2.20 5.95 -4.61
CA LEU A 16 -2.80 5.58 -5.91
C LEU A 16 -4.19 4.95 -5.75
N LEU A 17 -4.37 4.09 -4.75
CA LEU A 17 -5.59 3.29 -4.63
C LEU A 17 -6.67 3.94 -3.79
N SER A 18 -6.35 4.68 -2.72
CA SER A 18 -7.38 5.22 -1.84
C SER A 18 -8.38 6.08 -2.62
N ALA A 19 -7.91 6.96 -3.51
CA ALA A 19 -8.78 7.80 -4.33
C ALA A 19 -9.61 6.99 -5.35
N ARG A 20 -9.02 5.95 -5.96
CA ARG A 20 -9.74 5.05 -6.88
C ARG A 20 -10.83 4.26 -6.16
N LEU A 21 -10.52 3.70 -4.99
CA LEU A 21 -11.43 2.89 -4.18
C LEU A 21 -12.56 3.73 -3.60
N ILE A 22 -12.28 4.92 -3.05
CA ILE A 22 -13.30 5.85 -2.56
C ILE A 22 -14.26 6.24 -3.70
N LYS A 23 -13.73 6.59 -4.87
CA LYS A 23 -14.55 6.99 -6.03
C LYS A 23 -15.39 5.83 -6.59
N GLY A 24 -14.84 4.62 -6.61
CA GLY A 24 -15.51 3.45 -7.21
C GLY A 24 -16.51 2.76 -6.29
N TYR A 25 -16.22 2.69 -4.99
CA TYR A 25 -16.93 1.81 -4.05
C TYR A 25 -17.34 2.50 -2.73
N GLY A 26 -16.88 3.73 -2.48
CA GLY A 26 -17.10 4.47 -1.25
C GLY A 26 -16.12 4.11 -0.12
N SER A 27 -16.25 4.81 1.01
CA SER A 27 -15.53 4.47 2.25
C SER A 27 -16.14 3.22 2.88
N ARG A 28 -15.31 2.24 3.24
CA ARG A 28 -15.73 0.97 3.84
C ARG A 28 -14.65 0.46 4.80
N GLU A 29 -15.06 -0.33 5.78
CA GLU A 29 -14.16 -0.99 6.73
C GLU A 29 -13.23 -1.99 6.03
N TYR A 30 -13.73 -2.70 5.02
CA TYR A 30 -12.98 -3.61 4.16
C TYR A 30 -13.52 -3.60 2.72
N PHE A 31 -12.65 -3.93 1.76
CA PHE A 31 -13.00 -4.16 0.36
C PHE A 31 -12.89 -5.64 0.02
N SER A 32 -13.72 -6.12 -0.91
CA SER A 32 -13.61 -7.51 -1.36
C SER A 32 -12.36 -7.69 -2.22
N ILE A 33 -11.83 -8.90 -2.26
CA ILE A 33 -10.65 -9.25 -3.07
C ILE A 33 -10.83 -8.82 -4.53
N GLY A 34 -12.02 -9.03 -5.09
CA GLY A 34 -12.35 -8.65 -6.48
C GLY A 34 -12.28 -7.14 -6.72
N GLN A 35 -12.74 -6.32 -5.76
CA GLN A 35 -12.67 -4.85 -5.85
C GLN A 35 -11.23 -4.33 -5.77
N VAL A 36 -10.41 -4.96 -4.93
CA VAL A 36 -8.99 -4.61 -4.82
C VAL A 36 -8.24 -5.03 -6.08
N GLN A 37 -8.49 -6.24 -6.59
CA GLN A 37 -7.84 -6.74 -7.81
C GLN A 37 -8.23 -5.94 -9.05
N SER A 38 -9.52 -5.61 -9.23
CA SER A 38 -9.98 -4.79 -10.36
C SER A 38 -9.30 -3.41 -10.38
N SER A 39 -9.11 -2.82 -9.19
CA SER A 39 -8.50 -1.50 -9.01
C SER A 39 -6.97 -1.52 -9.16
N THR A 40 -6.35 -2.71 -9.13
CA THR A 40 -4.89 -2.91 -9.11
C THR A 40 -4.37 -3.70 -10.30
N SER A 41 -5.21 -4.00 -11.29
CA SER A 41 -4.87 -4.76 -12.49
C SER A 41 -3.66 -4.18 -13.26
N GLU A 42 -3.53 -2.86 -13.26
CA GLU A 42 -2.43 -2.12 -13.91
C GLU A 42 -1.14 -2.06 -13.06
N LEU A 43 -1.17 -2.53 -11.81
CA LEU A 43 -0.03 -2.46 -10.88
C LEU A 43 0.84 -3.72 -10.93
N SER A 44 2.08 -3.60 -10.46
CA SER A 44 2.96 -4.76 -10.31
C SER A 44 2.42 -5.77 -9.28
N LYS A 45 2.75 -7.06 -9.43
CA LYS A 45 2.34 -8.13 -8.49
C LYS A 45 2.59 -7.79 -7.02
N ARG A 46 3.74 -7.18 -6.72
CA ARG A 46 4.09 -6.78 -5.36
C ARG A 46 3.22 -5.64 -4.83
N GLN A 47 2.80 -4.71 -5.69
CA GLN A 47 1.86 -3.65 -5.31
C GLN A 47 0.44 -4.18 -5.13
N GLN A 48 0.03 -5.19 -5.91
CA GLN A 48 -1.23 -5.90 -5.72
C GLN A 48 -1.27 -6.60 -4.36
N GLN A 49 -0.19 -7.30 -3.97
CA GLN A 49 -0.06 -7.89 -2.64
C GLN A 49 -0.14 -6.84 -1.52
N ILE A 50 0.53 -5.70 -1.69
CA ILE A 50 0.42 -4.58 -0.74
C ILE A 50 -1.02 -4.06 -0.66
N ALA A 51 -1.70 -3.93 -1.79
CA ALA A 51 -3.09 -3.48 -1.80
C ALA A 51 -4.02 -4.45 -1.07
N LEU A 52 -3.83 -5.77 -1.26
CA LEU A 52 -4.59 -6.79 -0.53
C LEU A 52 -4.33 -6.70 0.97
N ALA A 53 -3.08 -6.53 1.40
CA ALA A 53 -2.76 -6.37 2.82
C ALA A 53 -3.35 -5.10 3.45
N LEU A 54 -3.54 -4.04 2.67
CA LEU A 54 -4.05 -2.76 3.16
C LEU A 54 -5.58 -2.70 3.19
N TYR A 55 -6.25 -3.23 2.17
CA TYR A 55 -7.65 -2.95 1.90
C TYR A 55 -8.57 -4.17 1.95
N ALA A 56 -8.03 -5.38 1.79
CA ALA A 56 -8.85 -6.59 1.80
C ALA A 56 -9.11 -7.09 3.23
N ASP A 57 -10.26 -7.75 3.40
CA ASP A 57 -10.60 -8.45 4.64
C ASP A 57 -9.66 -9.65 4.84
N PRO A 58 -8.90 -9.71 5.96
CA PRO A 58 -8.09 -10.87 6.34
C PRO A 58 -8.83 -12.22 6.31
N GLN A 59 -10.13 -12.23 6.57
CA GLN A 59 -10.91 -13.46 6.66
C GLN A 59 -11.32 -14.03 5.31
N GLU A 60 -11.41 -13.20 4.27
CA GLU A 60 -11.73 -13.63 2.91
C GLU A 60 -10.50 -14.20 2.16
N LEU A 61 -9.29 -13.95 2.65
CA LEU A 61 -8.05 -14.41 2.04
C LEU A 61 -7.78 -15.90 2.31
N SER A 62 -7.23 -16.60 1.32
CA SER A 62 -6.77 -17.98 1.51
C SER A 62 -5.63 -18.05 2.54
N ALA A 63 -5.51 -19.17 3.25
CA ALA A 63 -4.54 -19.35 4.33
C ALA A 63 -3.09 -19.06 3.88
N ASP A 64 -2.72 -19.47 2.66
CA ASP A 64 -1.39 -19.23 2.10
C ASP A 64 -1.11 -17.74 1.89
N VAL A 65 -2.08 -17.02 1.30
CA VAL A 65 -1.94 -15.58 1.06
C VAL A 65 -1.98 -14.80 2.38
N ARG A 66 -2.79 -15.24 3.35
CA ARG A 66 -2.79 -14.66 4.70
C ARG A 66 -1.41 -14.77 5.34
N ALA A 67 -0.76 -15.93 5.26
CA ALA A 67 0.58 -16.14 5.81
C ALA A 67 1.61 -15.21 5.16
N GLU A 68 1.59 -15.07 3.82
CA GLU A 68 2.46 -14.14 3.10
C GLU A 68 2.24 -12.68 3.50
N LEU A 69 0.97 -12.27 3.63
CA LEU A 69 0.60 -10.89 3.94
C LEU A 69 0.72 -10.54 5.42
N THR A 70 0.82 -11.51 6.33
CA THR A 70 0.92 -11.28 7.79
C THR A 70 2.11 -10.39 8.12
N SER A 71 3.28 -10.71 7.55
CA SER A 71 4.50 -9.91 7.73
C SER A 71 4.31 -8.47 7.25
N LEU A 72 3.62 -8.30 6.11
CA LEU A 72 3.37 -7.01 5.51
C LEU A 72 2.35 -6.18 6.31
N ARG A 73 1.32 -6.82 6.87
CA ARG A 73 0.35 -6.16 7.75
C ARG A 73 1.01 -5.74 9.06
N ALA A 74 1.89 -6.55 9.63
CA ALA A 74 2.67 -6.17 10.80
C ALA A 74 3.57 -4.96 10.51
N ASP A 75 4.23 -4.93 9.34
CA ASP A 75 5.02 -3.78 8.91
C ASP A 75 4.17 -2.51 8.79
N VAL A 76 2.98 -2.60 8.19
CA VAL A 76 2.05 -1.46 8.06
C VAL A 76 1.56 -1.00 9.43
N SER A 77 1.15 -1.93 10.29
CA SER A 77 0.67 -1.64 11.64
C SER A 77 1.73 -0.87 12.44
N ASN A 78 2.98 -1.33 12.44
CA ASN A 78 4.07 -0.65 13.14
C ASN A 78 4.44 0.71 12.51
N ASP A 79 4.41 0.85 11.18
CA ASP A 79 4.87 2.06 10.49
C ASP A 79 3.83 3.20 10.48
N PHE A 80 2.54 2.88 10.61
CA PHE A 80 1.43 3.81 10.39
C PHE A 80 0.39 3.85 11.51
N PHE A 81 0.33 2.83 12.37
CA PHE A 81 -0.71 2.66 13.39
C PHE A 81 -0.15 2.28 14.75
N ASP A 82 1.14 2.59 15.01
CA ASP A 82 1.85 2.33 16.28
C ASP A 82 1.72 0.87 16.80
N GLY A 83 1.61 -0.10 15.89
CA GLY A 83 1.48 -1.51 16.22
C GLY A 83 0.05 -1.98 16.52
N GLY A 84 -0.95 -1.10 16.36
CA GLY A 84 -2.37 -1.43 16.50
C GLY A 84 -2.98 -2.11 15.27
N ASP A 85 -4.14 -2.72 15.46
CA ASP A 85 -4.97 -3.20 14.35
C ASP A 85 -5.51 -2.03 13.53
N TYR A 86 -5.68 -2.25 12.23
CA TYR A 86 -6.17 -1.24 11.30
C TYR A 86 -7.17 -1.84 10.30
N THR A 87 -8.12 -1.01 9.91
CA THR A 87 -9.11 -1.28 8.87
C THR A 87 -8.73 -0.60 7.55
N ALA A 88 -9.40 -0.98 6.46
CA ALA A 88 -9.26 -0.27 5.20
C ALA A 88 -9.68 1.20 5.34
N GLN A 89 -10.69 1.48 6.17
CA GLN A 89 -11.16 2.84 6.44
C GLN A 89 -10.09 3.68 7.13
N ASP A 90 -9.35 3.13 8.08
CA ASP A 90 -8.23 3.83 8.73
C ASP A 90 -7.14 4.18 7.71
N VAL A 91 -6.86 3.25 6.78
CA VAL A 91 -5.92 3.49 5.67
C VAL A 91 -6.41 4.59 4.72
N LEU A 92 -7.71 4.67 4.45
CA LEU A 92 -8.30 5.76 3.65
C LEU A 92 -8.21 7.10 4.38
N ASN A 93 -8.43 7.11 5.70
CA ASN A 93 -8.35 8.30 6.54
C ASN A 93 -6.92 8.84 6.69
N LEU A 94 -5.89 8.02 6.47
CA LEU A 94 -4.50 8.48 6.43
C LEU A 94 -4.30 9.64 5.45
N LEU A 95 -4.99 9.64 4.29
CA LEU A 95 -4.90 10.73 3.30
C LEU A 95 -5.69 11.98 3.71
N GLY A 96 -6.75 11.83 4.51
CA GLY A 96 -7.60 12.93 4.96
C GLY A 96 -7.00 13.70 6.14
N SER A 97 -6.22 13.04 6.98
CA SER A 97 -5.48 13.72 8.05
C SER A 97 -4.39 14.62 7.47
N GLY A 98 -4.46 15.93 7.71
CA GLY A 98 -3.51 16.94 7.20
C GLY A 98 -2.04 16.73 7.58
N GLY A 99 -1.73 15.67 8.35
CA GLY A 99 -0.39 15.20 8.67
C GLY A 99 0.25 14.28 7.63
N TRP A 100 -0.48 13.82 6.59
CA TRP A 100 0.12 13.08 5.48
C TRP A 100 0.95 14.01 4.57
N LYS A 101 2.11 14.41 5.09
CA LYS A 101 3.20 14.97 4.31
C LYS A 101 3.77 13.82 3.51
N GLY A 102 3.11 13.52 2.38
CA GLY A 102 3.62 12.63 1.35
C GLY A 102 5.06 13.04 1.12
N GLY A 103 5.99 12.22 1.60
CA GLY A 103 7.42 12.50 1.46
C GLY A 103 7.66 12.83 0.01
N ARG A 104 8.39 13.93 -0.24
CA ARG A 104 8.85 14.32 -1.58
C ARG A 104 9.19 13.04 -2.33
N MET A 105 8.59 12.93 -3.51
CA MET A 105 8.88 11.88 -4.46
C MET A 105 10.29 12.15 -4.97
N ASP A 106 11.30 11.88 -4.14
CA ASP A 106 12.70 11.88 -4.54
C ASP A 106 12.94 10.59 -5.34
N ASP A 107 12.32 10.55 -6.51
CA ASP A 107 12.67 9.64 -7.62
C ASP A 107 14.04 10.03 -8.23
N ASP A 108 14.80 10.91 -7.56
CA ASP A 108 16.17 11.29 -7.88
C ASP A 108 17.17 10.14 -7.69
N MET A 109 16.82 9.10 -6.92
CA MET A 109 17.65 7.89 -6.84
C MET A 109 17.52 6.99 -8.08
N SER A 110 16.51 7.18 -8.93
CA SER A 110 16.41 6.52 -10.24
C SER A 110 17.34 7.14 -11.28
N HIS A 111 17.74 8.41 -11.09
CA HIS A 111 18.63 9.13 -12.01
C HIS A 111 20.12 8.99 -11.65
N ARG A 112 20.47 8.57 -10.42
CA ARG A 112 21.88 8.50 -9.98
C ARG A 112 22.61 7.20 -10.30
N PHE A 113 21.92 6.09 -10.59
CA PHE A 113 22.56 4.79 -10.87
C PHE A 113 22.49 4.33 -12.34
N GLY A 114 21.95 5.16 -13.24
CA GLY A 114 21.78 4.82 -14.66
C GLY A 114 22.66 5.60 -15.65
N MET A 115 23.53 6.50 -15.17
CA MET A 115 24.44 7.28 -16.01
C MET A 115 25.90 6.89 -15.77
N ASN A 116 26.24 5.65 -16.10
CA ASN A 116 27.59 5.35 -16.59
C ASN A 116 27.51 5.22 -18.11
N SER A 117 27.44 6.35 -18.79
CA SER A 117 28.10 6.44 -20.09
C SER A 117 29.60 6.39 -19.82
N ARG A 118 30.35 5.66 -20.66
CA ARG A 118 31.62 6.11 -21.25
C ARG A 118 32.29 5.01 -22.08
N TYR A 119 32.46 5.38 -23.36
CA TYR A 119 33.27 4.81 -24.45
C TYR A 119 32.79 3.52 -25.11
#